data_AF-F8PGK7-F1
#
_entry.id   AF-F8PGK7-F1
#
_cell.length_a   1.000
_cell.length_b   1.000
_cell.length_c   1.000
_cell.angle_alpha   90.00
_cell.angle_beta   90.00
_cell.angle_gamma   90.00
#
_symmetry.space_group_name_H-M   'P 1'
#
loop_
_entity.id
_entity.type
_entity.pdbx_description
1 polymer ?
#
loop_
_entity_poly.entity_id
_entity_poly.type
_entity_poly.pdbx_seq_one_letter_code
_entity_poly.pdbx_strand_id
1 'polypeptide(L)'
;MSLLISINIHTAYHRVDHELNCIKGRGGCHLREKVLAEATKTFILVADYCKNVKYLGTNIHYPLSMFTHIFTLGVPIKVVPFAYNKVLQNMHHILGSPRATLWMAVAKAGPVVSNNRNFIIDVPFDNG
;
A
#
# COMPACT_ATOMS: atom_id res chain seq x y z
N MET A 1 1.17 -35.07 14.48
CA MET A 1 1.67 -33.94 13.65
C MET A 1 0.83 -32.71 13.98
N SER A 2 1.37 -31.76 14.74
CA SER A 2 0.58 -30.63 15.29
C SER A 2 0.18 -29.65 14.18
N LEU A 3 -1.12 -29.47 13.96
CA LEU A 3 -1.62 -28.56 12.93
C LEU A 3 -1.52 -27.11 13.43
N LEU A 4 -0.38 -26.46 13.19
CA LEU A 4 -0.17 -25.07 13.61
C LEU A 4 -1.01 -24.13 12.74
N ILE A 5 -2.19 -23.76 13.22
CA ILE A 5 -3.09 -22.79 12.59
C ILE A 5 -2.55 -21.39 12.88
N SER A 6 -1.61 -20.93 12.05
CA SER A 6 -1.20 -19.53 12.08
C SER A 6 -2.32 -18.67 11.47
N ILE A 7 -3.10 -18.03 12.34
CA ILE A 7 -4.06 -17.00 11.96
C ILE A 7 -3.33 -15.66 11.98
N ASN A 8 -3.18 -15.00 10.84
CA ASN A 8 -2.67 -13.63 10.84
C ASN A 8 -3.80 -12.61 10.67
N ILE A 9 -3.91 -11.71 11.65
CA ILE A 9 -4.91 -10.64 11.67
C ILE A 9 -4.21 -9.33 11.32
N HIS A 10 -4.48 -8.79 10.14
CA HIS A 10 -3.94 -7.50 9.70
C HIS A 10 -5.06 -6.53 9.35
N THR A 11 -4.97 -5.29 9.83
CA THR A 11 -5.94 -4.25 9.47
C THR A 11 -5.74 -3.75 8.02
N ALA A 12 -6.84 -3.53 7.29
CA ALA A 12 -6.82 -2.89 5.98
C ALA A 12 -6.85 -1.37 6.16
N TYR A 13 -5.70 -0.71 6.00
CA TYR A 13 -5.64 0.73 6.23
C TYR A 13 -6.24 1.56 5.09
N HIS A 14 -6.13 1.09 3.83
CA HIS A 14 -6.42 1.91 2.65
C HIS A 14 -7.74 1.54 1.93
N ARG A 15 -7.77 0.43 1.18
CA ARG A 15 -8.95 -0.04 0.40
C ARG A 15 -8.96 -1.56 0.27
N VAL A 16 -10.15 -2.14 0.13
CA VAL A 16 -10.44 -3.57 -0.13
C VAL A 16 -11.53 -3.63 -1.20
N ASP A 17 -11.44 -4.56 -2.15
CA ASP A 17 -12.49 -4.78 -3.17
C ASP A 17 -13.35 -6.03 -2.92
N HIS A 18 -14.32 -6.26 -3.81
CA HIS A 18 -15.24 -7.39 -3.74
C HIS A 18 -14.59 -8.77 -3.96
N GLU A 19 -13.39 -8.81 -4.53
CA GLU A 19 -12.59 -10.04 -4.71
C GLU A 19 -11.63 -10.28 -3.52
N LEU A 20 -11.70 -9.42 -2.50
CA LEU A 20 -10.83 -9.38 -1.31
C LEU A 20 -9.37 -8.97 -1.62
N ASN A 21 -9.09 -8.43 -2.80
CA ASN A 21 -7.81 -7.74 -3.03
C ASN A 21 -7.77 -6.48 -2.15
N CYS A 22 -6.58 -6.08 -1.69
CA CYS A 22 -6.46 -4.88 -0.85
C CYS A 22 -5.17 -4.09 -1.07
N ILE A 23 -5.31 -2.76 -1.00
CA ILE A 23 -4.16 -1.85 -0.88
C ILE A 23 -3.80 -1.75 0.60
N LYS A 24 -2.57 -2.13 0.94
CA LYS A 24 -1.96 -1.99 2.27
C LYS A 24 -0.72 -1.12 2.17
N GLY A 25 -0.21 -0.66 3.32
CA GLY A 25 1.19 -0.25 3.42
C GLY A 25 1.51 1.19 3.79
N ARG A 26 0.50 2.03 4.08
CA ARG A 26 0.67 3.39 4.64
C ARG A 26 1.68 3.47 5.80
N GLY A 27 1.66 2.48 6.71
CA GLY A 27 2.61 2.39 7.83
C GLY A 27 4.04 1.96 7.46
N GLY A 28 4.36 1.83 6.16
CA GLY A 28 5.68 1.40 5.69
C GLY A 28 6.04 -0.06 5.97
N CYS A 29 5.15 -0.87 6.57
CA CYS A 29 5.45 -2.23 7.01
C CYS A 29 5.12 -3.34 5.99
N HIS A 30 4.29 -3.04 4.97
CA HIS A 30 3.63 -3.99 4.06
C HIS A 30 4.45 -5.17 3.52
N LEU A 31 5.76 -5.02 3.28
CA LEU A 31 6.61 -6.14 2.86
C LEU A 31 6.64 -7.28 3.89
N ARG A 32 6.74 -6.96 5.18
CA ARG A 32 6.70 -7.99 6.24
C ARG A 32 5.29 -8.54 6.43
N GLU A 33 4.27 -7.68 6.29
CA GLU A 33 2.86 -8.08 6.32
C GLU A 33 2.54 -9.09 5.19
N LYS A 34 3.05 -8.85 3.97
CA LYS A 34 2.86 -9.74 2.82
C LYS A 34 3.56 -11.08 2.99
N VAL A 35 4.85 -11.08 3.35
CA VAL A 35 5.61 -12.33 3.61
C VAL A 35 4.94 -13.16 4.70
N LEU A 36 4.43 -12.51 5.75
CA LEU A 36 3.75 -13.19 6.84
C LEU A 36 2.37 -13.73 6.40
N ALA A 37 1.60 -12.98 5.61
CA ALA A 37 0.33 -13.43 5.04
C ALA A 37 0.49 -14.64 4.10
N GLU A 38 1.51 -14.61 3.22
CA GLU A 38 1.89 -15.71 2.33
C GLU A 38 2.28 -16.98 3.11
N ALA A 39 2.95 -16.81 4.25
CA ALA A 39 3.36 -17.92 5.12
C ALA A 39 2.22 -18.52 5.98
N THR A 40 1.00 -17.96 5.95
CA THR A 40 -0.14 -18.50 6.71
C THR A 40 -1.10 -19.32 5.86
N LYS A 41 -1.68 -20.38 6.47
CA LYS A 41 -2.81 -21.12 5.87
C LYS A 41 -4.12 -20.32 5.85
N THR A 42 -4.20 -19.25 6.64
CA THR A 42 -5.39 -18.42 6.77
C THR A 42 -4.98 -17.00 7.16
N PHE A 43 -5.29 -16.06 6.27
CA PHE A 43 -5.07 -14.63 6.47
C PHE A 43 -6.43 -13.96 6.71
N ILE A 44 -6.56 -13.24 7.82
CA ILE A 44 -7.79 -12.51 8.18
C ILE A 44 -7.53 -11.02 8.04
N LEU A 45 -8.18 -10.42 7.04
CA LEU A 45 -8.16 -8.99 6.80
C LEU A 45 -9.30 -8.32 7.58
N VAL A 46 -8.97 -7.45 8.53
CA VAL A 46 -9.96 -6.69 9.29
C VAL A 46 -10.06 -5.27 8.73
N ALA A 47 -11.24 -4.86 8.30
CA ALA A 47 -11.47 -3.57 7.65
C ALA A 47 -12.74 -2.90 8.19
N ASP A 48 -12.75 -1.57 8.24
CA ASP A 48 -13.98 -0.81 8.41
C ASP A 48 -14.76 -0.75 7.09
N TYR A 49 -16.09 -0.59 7.14
CA TYR A 49 -16.93 -0.52 5.95
C TYR A 49 -16.52 0.61 4.99
N CYS A 50 -15.97 1.73 5.48
CA CYS A 50 -15.45 2.82 4.65
C CYS A 50 -14.17 2.46 3.87
N LYS A 51 -13.72 1.19 3.90
CA LYS A 51 -12.60 0.66 3.13
C LYS A 51 -13.05 -0.16 1.91
N ASN A 52 -14.32 -0.54 1.83
CA ASN A 52 -14.88 -1.32 0.73
C ASN A 52 -15.06 -0.44 -0.52
N VAL A 53 -14.49 -0.84 -1.66
CA VAL A 53 -14.54 -0.10 -2.93
C VAL A 53 -14.85 -1.05 -4.09
N LYS A 54 -15.51 -0.54 -5.14
CA LYS A 54 -15.85 -1.38 -6.31
C LYS A 54 -14.61 -1.88 -7.07
N TYR A 55 -13.60 -1.02 -7.19
CA TYR A 55 -12.31 -1.30 -7.82
C TYR A 55 -11.19 -0.64 -7.02
N LEU A 56 -10.01 -1.27 -6.93
CA LEU A 56 -8.82 -0.62 -6.37
C LEU A 56 -8.39 0.57 -7.25
N GLY A 57 -7.52 1.45 -6.74
CA GLY A 57 -7.10 2.68 -7.43
C GLY A 57 -8.17 3.80 -7.49
N THR A 58 -9.46 3.47 -7.68
CA THR A 58 -10.55 4.44 -7.84
C THR A 58 -10.71 5.42 -6.67
N ASN A 59 -10.58 6.72 -6.95
CA ASN A 59 -10.61 7.77 -5.93
C ASN A 59 -12.03 8.17 -5.54
N ILE A 60 -12.64 7.36 -4.68
CA ILE A 60 -13.93 7.69 -4.04
C ILE A 60 -13.73 8.88 -3.08
N HIS A 61 -14.13 10.07 -3.52
CA HIS A 61 -14.36 11.20 -2.63
C HIS A 61 -15.60 10.90 -1.77
N TYR A 62 -15.39 10.50 -0.52
CA TYR A 62 -16.45 10.55 0.48
C TYR A 62 -16.66 12.02 0.89
N PRO A 63 -17.86 12.61 0.70
CA PRO A 63 -18.08 14.04 0.78
C PRO A 63 -18.14 14.63 2.21
N LEU A 64 -17.78 13.85 3.24
CA LEU A 64 -17.71 14.33 4.62
C LEU A 64 -16.40 13.91 5.31
N SER A 65 -15.96 14.78 6.21
CA SER A 65 -14.78 14.71 7.08
C SER A 65 -13.41 15.02 6.44
N MET A 66 -12.57 15.65 7.27
CA MET A 66 -11.18 16.02 7.00
C MET A 66 -10.24 14.83 6.74
N PHE A 67 -10.75 13.60 6.86
CA PHE A 67 -10.00 12.35 6.64
C PHE A 67 -9.94 11.90 5.17
N THR A 68 -10.73 12.49 4.26
CA THR A 68 -10.80 12.00 2.86
C THR A 68 -9.47 12.09 2.10
N HIS A 69 -8.66 13.13 2.34
CA HIS A 69 -7.29 13.26 1.77
C HIS A 69 -6.33 12.12 2.18
N ILE A 70 -6.59 11.46 3.31
CA ILE A 70 -5.74 10.40 3.86
C ILE A 70 -5.96 9.06 3.10
N PHE A 71 -7.05 8.94 2.32
CA PHE A 71 -7.39 7.76 1.51
C PHE A 71 -7.14 7.96 0.00
N THR A 72 -6.51 9.06 -0.43
CA THR A 72 -6.22 9.39 -1.84
C THR A 72 -4.81 9.00 -2.30
N LEU A 73 -4.08 8.21 -1.49
CA LEU A 73 -2.74 7.71 -1.84
C LEU A 73 -2.84 6.56 -2.86
N GLY A 74 -1.76 6.37 -3.61
CA GLY A 74 -1.62 5.30 -4.59
C GLY A 74 -1.24 3.96 -3.99
N VAL A 75 -0.76 3.05 -4.84
CA VAL A 75 -0.15 1.78 -4.41
C VAL A 75 1.27 2.05 -3.90
N PRO A 76 1.60 1.74 -2.62
CA PRO A 76 2.94 2.01 -2.09
C PRO A 76 3.90 0.88 -2.46
N ILE A 77 4.89 1.18 -3.31
CA ILE A 77 5.89 0.23 -3.79
C ILE A 77 7.21 0.45 -3.04
N LYS A 78 7.68 -0.57 -2.30
CA LYS A 78 9.03 -0.57 -1.73
C LYS A 78 10.09 -0.80 -2.80
N VAL A 79 11.14 0.01 -2.76
CA VAL A 79 12.29 -0.07 -3.68
C VAL A 79 13.61 0.03 -2.92
N VAL A 80 14.62 -0.74 -3.36
CA VAL A 80 15.98 -0.66 -2.82
C VAL A 80 16.58 0.72 -3.14
N PRO A 81 17.29 1.39 -2.19
CA PRO A 81 17.65 2.80 -2.35
C PRO A 81 18.46 3.17 -3.59
N PHE A 82 19.26 2.26 -4.16
CA PHE A 82 20.02 2.54 -5.39
C PHE A 82 19.16 2.51 -6.67
N ALA A 83 18.04 1.79 -6.67
CA ALA A 83 17.22 1.57 -7.87
C ALA A 83 16.05 2.56 -8.00
N TYR A 84 15.77 3.38 -6.98
CA TYR A 84 14.53 4.17 -6.88
C TYR A 84 14.27 5.04 -8.11
N ASN A 85 15.30 5.71 -8.64
CA ASN A 85 15.15 6.63 -9.77
C ASN A 85 14.74 5.89 -11.05
N LYS A 86 15.35 4.74 -11.34
CA LYS A 86 14.99 3.93 -12.52
C LYS A 86 13.61 3.28 -12.36
N VAL A 87 13.24 2.86 -11.15
CA VAL A 87 11.89 2.37 -10.87
C VAL A 87 10.86 3.49 -11.03
N LEU A 88 11.13 4.70 -10.54
CA LEU A 88 10.25 5.87 -10.68
C LEU A 88 10.03 6.25 -12.15
N GLN A 89 11.10 6.32 -12.95
CA GLN A 89 11.00 6.50 -14.41
C GLN A 89 10.17 5.40 -15.09
N ASN A 90 10.28 4.15 -14.64
CA ASN A 90 9.45 3.06 -15.16
C ASN A 90 7.97 3.23 -14.76
N MET A 91 7.66 3.73 -13.56
CA MET A 91 6.28 4.08 -13.17
C MET A 91 5.72 5.18 -14.08
N HIS A 92 6.52 6.21 -14.35
CA HIS A 92 6.13 7.36 -15.18
C HIS A 92 5.89 6.99 -16.64
N HIS A 93 6.77 6.18 -17.25
CA HIS A 93 6.82 5.98 -18.70
C HIS A 93 6.37 4.59 -19.20
N ILE A 94 6.40 3.56 -18.36
CA ILE A 94 6.02 2.18 -18.75
C ILE A 94 4.67 1.79 -18.15
N LEU A 95 4.42 2.16 -16.89
CA LEU A 95 3.20 1.81 -16.16
C LEU A 95 2.16 2.94 -16.11
N GLY A 96 2.33 3.99 -16.92
CA GLY A 96 1.32 5.03 -17.12
C GLY A 96 0.97 5.87 -15.89
N SER A 97 1.83 5.91 -14.87
CA SER A 97 1.63 6.66 -13.63
C SER A 97 2.60 7.86 -13.55
N PRO A 98 2.40 8.93 -14.34
CA PRO A 98 3.28 10.12 -14.32
C PRO A 98 3.21 10.89 -12.99
N ARG A 99 2.20 10.61 -12.16
CA ARG A 99 2.01 11.21 -10.83
C ARG A 99 2.64 10.38 -9.70
N ALA A 100 3.41 9.32 -10.02
CA ALA A 100 4.13 8.55 -9.02
C ALA A 100 5.23 9.40 -8.34
N THR A 101 5.36 9.30 -7.01
CA THR A 101 6.26 10.14 -6.21
C THR A 101 6.97 9.37 -5.12
N LEU A 102 8.16 9.81 -4.72
CA LEU A 102 8.90 9.23 -3.60
C LEU A 102 8.32 9.77 -2.28
N TRP A 103 8.00 8.91 -1.31
CA TRP A 103 7.57 9.38 0.02
C TRP A 103 8.71 10.11 0.72
N MET A 104 8.51 11.41 0.98
CA MET A 104 9.44 12.26 1.74
C MET A 104 9.08 12.22 3.23
N ALA A 105 10.09 12.23 4.10
CA ALA A 105 9.86 12.19 5.54
C ALA A 105 9.55 13.58 6.11
N VAL A 106 8.59 13.66 7.05
CA VAL A 106 8.19 14.93 7.67
C VAL A 106 9.17 15.37 8.76
N ALA A 107 9.69 14.43 9.56
CA ALA A 107 10.51 14.71 10.75
C ALA A 107 12.03 14.50 10.55
N LYS A 108 12.50 14.36 9.32
CA LYS A 108 13.93 14.27 8.97
C LYS A 108 14.15 14.67 7.51
N ALA A 109 15.38 15.00 7.14
CA ALA A 109 15.74 15.18 5.74
C ALA A 109 15.63 13.86 4.93
N GLY A 110 15.25 13.98 3.66
CA GLY A 110 15.26 12.90 2.68
C GLY A 110 14.06 11.92 2.74
N PRO A 111 14.16 10.78 2.02
CA PRO A 111 13.03 9.87 1.85
C PRO A 111 12.62 9.11 3.12
N VAL A 112 11.37 8.66 3.17
CA VAL A 112 10.90 7.65 4.13
C VAL A 112 11.67 6.36 3.90
N VAL A 113 12.31 5.86 4.96
CA VAL A 113 13.04 4.60 4.97
C VAL A 113 12.23 3.61 5.78
N SER A 114 11.83 2.51 5.16
CA SER A 114 11.01 1.49 5.79
C SER A 114 11.80 0.60 6.77
N ASN A 115 11.06 -0.22 7.52
CA ASN A 115 11.59 -1.28 8.41
C ASN A 115 12.50 -2.33 7.73
N ASN A 116 12.66 -2.30 6.40
CA ASN A 116 13.59 -3.15 5.64
C ASN A 116 14.63 -2.30 4.86
N ARG A 117 14.90 -1.06 5.29
CA ARG A 117 15.84 -0.08 4.68
C ARG A 117 15.53 0.34 3.23
N ASN A 118 14.46 -0.17 2.63
CA ASN A 118 13.93 0.26 1.35
C ASN A 118 13.19 1.61 1.45
N PHE A 119 13.31 2.44 0.40
CA PHE A 119 12.42 3.59 0.18
C PHE A 119 11.01 3.12 -0.24
N ILE A 120 10.06 4.06 -0.29
CA ILE A 120 8.69 3.81 -0.75
C ILE A 120 8.31 4.85 -1.81
N ILE A 121 7.78 4.38 -2.94
CA ILE A 121 7.18 5.20 -4.01
C ILE A 121 5.66 5.05 -3.91
N ASP A 122 4.94 6.17 -3.89
CA ASP A 122 3.50 6.22 -4.11
C ASP A 122 3.21 6.13 -5.60
N VAL A 123 2.38 5.17 -6.03
CA VAL A 123 2.04 4.98 -7.44
C VAL A 123 0.52 5.06 -7.62
N PRO A 124 -0.04 6.26 -7.91
CA PRO A 124 -1.46 6.40 -8.20
C PRO A 124 -1.76 5.88 -9.61
N PHE A 125 -2.80 5.06 -9.73
CA PHE A 125 -3.33 4.61 -11.01
C PHE A 125 -4.71 5.24 -11.21
N ASP A 126 -4.91 5.90 -12.35
CA ASP A 126 -6.16 6.64 -12.65
C ASP A 126 -7.29 5.70 -13.13
N ASN A 127 -6.92 4.54 -13.69
CA ASN A 127 -7.79 3.39 -13.93
C ASN A 127 -7.27 2.19 -13.12
N GLY A 128 -8.18 1.41 -12.55
CA GLY A 128 -7.93 0.16 -11.83
C GLY A 128 -9.08 -0.81 -12.02
#